data_AF-A0A1A9ABF7-F1
#
_entry.id   AF-A0A1A9ABF7-F1
#
_cell.length_a   1.000
_cell.length_b   1.000
_cell.length_c   1.000
_cell.angle_alpha   90.00
_cell.angle_beta   90.00
_cell.angle_gamma   90.00
#
_symmetry.space_group_name_H-M   'P 1'
#
loop_
_entity.id
_entity.type
_entity.pdbx_description
1 polymer ?
#
loop_
_entity_poly.entity_id
_entity_poly.type
_entity_poly.pdbx_seq_one_letter_code
_entity_poly.pdbx_strand_id
1 'polypeptide(L)'
;MSILTGRQIADEGLTGWTYLLGGLQTRIRTPDFAAGLSIVAAIGAEAERMDHHPDLDLRYTHLDVRTWSHDVRGVTGRDVRLARAVSAIVTDAGLTLAHAGLSRLELALDSPDFAAVLPFWRAVLATEHLAGPGFGDELRDPAGLLPTVWFQQSGREEPRQRWHPDVWVDPAEVPARLDAAVAAGGTLVSDEAAPHFWVLADPDGNRVCLCTWQGRD
;
A
#
# COMPACT_ATOMS: atom_id res chain seq x y z
N MET A 1 10.99 7.46 18.12
CA MET A 1 10.74 6.04 17.72
C MET A 1 11.31 5.84 16.33
N SER A 2 11.87 4.67 16.03
CA SER A 2 12.39 4.35 14.68
C SER A 2 11.29 3.78 13.79
N ILE A 3 11.40 4.05 12.49
CA ILE A 3 10.62 3.39 11.44
C ILE A 3 11.12 1.94 11.31
N LEU A 4 10.20 1.00 11.13
CA LEU A 4 10.50 -0.41 10.93
C LEU A 4 10.66 -0.72 9.44
N THR A 5 11.62 -1.57 9.08
CA THR A 5 11.73 -2.11 7.72
C THR A 5 10.66 -3.17 7.47
N GLY A 6 10.41 -3.51 6.21
CA GLY A 6 9.48 -4.59 5.86
C GLY A 6 9.86 -5.93 6.52
N ARG A 7 11.16 -6.23 6.61
CA ARG A 7 11.66 -7.41 7.32
C ARG A 7 11.28 -7.39 8.80
N GLN A 8 11.55 -6.28 9.49
CA GLN A 8 11.22 -6.13 10.92
C GLN A 8 9.72 -6.26 11.17
N ILE A 9 8.88 -5.73 10.28
CA ILE A 9 7.42 -5.88 10.37
C ILE A 9 6.99 -7.33 10.19
N ALA A 10 7.57 -8.05 9.22
CA ALA A 10 7.27 -9.46 9.00
C ALA A 10 7.63 -10.32 10.22
N ASP A 11 8.76 -10.02 10.87
CA ASP A 11 9.24 -10.73 12.07
C ASP A 11 8.31 -10.56 13.29
N GLU A 12 7.42 -9.54 13.30
CA GLU A 12 6.41 -9.34 14.36
C GLU A 12 5.25 -10.35 14.31
N GLY A 13 5.14 -11.16 13.23
CA GLY A 13 4.19 -12.28 13.14
C GLY A 13 2.71 -11.87 13.16
N LEU A 14 2.35 -10.75 12.52
CA LEU A 14 0.99 -10.21 12.53
C LEU A 14 0.05 -10.98 11.59
N THR A 15 -0.43 -12.15 12.03
CA THR A 15 -1.39 -12.97 11.27
C THR A 15 -2.61 -12.16 10.82
N GLY A 16 -2.92 -12.24 9.52
CA GLY A 16 -4.06 -11.52 8.93
C GLY A 16 -3.74 -10.10 8.46
N TRP A 17 -2.52 -9.61 8.70
CA TRP A 17 -2.04 -8.31 8.25
C TRP A 17 -1.00 -8.44 7.14
N THR A 18 -0.87 -7.42 6.32
CA THR A 18 0.16 -7.30 5.30
C THR A 18 0.76 -5.89 5.29
N TYR A 19 2.02 -5.77 4.91
CA TYR A 19 2.71 -4.49 4.81
C TYR A 19 2.70 -4.01 3.35
N LEU A 20 1.92 -2.96 3.08
CA LEU A 20 1.69 -2.44 1.74
C LEU A 20 1.91 -0.92 1.71
N LEU A 21 2.88 -0.49 0.90
CA LEU A 21 3.15 0.91 0.59
C LEU A 21 3.16 1.81 1.85
N GLY A 22 4.08 1.52 2.78
CA GLY A 22 4.32 2.33 3.97
C GLY A 22 3.28 2.17 5.10
N GLY A 23 2.36 1.22 5.02
CA GLY A 23 1.38 0.96 6.08
C GLY A 23 1.06 -0.53 6.30
N LEU A 24 0.66 -0.88 7.52
CA LEU A 24 0.08 -2.18 7.84
C LEU A 24 -1.40 -2.17 7.47
N GLN A 25 -1.86 -3.21 6.78
CA GLN A 25 -3.23 -3.31 6.27
C GLN A 25 -3.87 -4.66 6.56
N THR A 26 -5.17 -4.65 6.83
CA THR A 26 -6.01 -5.85 6.93
C THR A 26 -7.44 -5.53 6.50
N ARG A 27 -8.19 -6.58 6.15
CA ARG A 27 -9.61 -6.53 5.86
C ARG A 27 -10.37 -7.42 6.83
N ILE A 28 -11.39 -6.87 7.46
CA ILE A 28 -12.30 -7.60 8.34
C ILE A 28 -13.58 -7.84 7.56
N ARG A 29 -13.94 -9.11 7.31
CA ARG A 29 -15.21 -9.45 6.68
C ARG A 29 -16.32 -9.39 7.72
N THR A 30 -17.41 -8.70 7.39
CA THR A 30 -18.53 -8.50 8.32
C THR A 30 -19.80 -9.08 7.71
N PRO A 31 -20.68 -9.70 8.52
CA PRO A 31 -21.92 -10.29 8.01
C PRO A 31 -22.90 -9.23 7.49
N ASP A 32 -22.85 -8.02 8.05
CA ASP A 32 -23.62 -6.87 7.64
C ASP A 32 -22.88 -5.56 8.02
N PHE A 33 -23.48 -4.44 7.64
CA PHE A 33 -22.93 -3.10 7.90
C PHE A 33 -22.94 -2.74 9.40
N ALA A 34 -23.93 -3.20 10.16
CA ALA A 34 -24.07 -2.87 11.59
C ALA A 34 -22.99 -3.56 12.44
N ALA A 35 -22.65 -4.80 12.10
CA ALA A 35 -21.51 -5.51 12.66
C ALA A 35 -20.21 -4.77 12.36
N GLY A 36 -20.00 -4.32 11.10
CA GLY A 36 -18.82 -3.53 10.74
C GLY A 36 -18.73 -2.21 11.49
N LEU A 37 -19.84 -1.47 11.61
CA LEU A 37 -19.89 -0.23 12.39
C LEU A 37 -19.57 -0.44 13.87
N SER A 38 -20.02 -1.55 14.46
CA SER A 38 -19.70 -1.90 15.84
C SER A 38 -18.20 -2.15 16.04
N ILE A 39 -17.55 -2.81 15.07
CA ILE A 39 -16.09 -3.00 15.09
C ILE A 39 -15.35 -1.68 14.91
N VAL A 40 -15.81 -0.79 14.02
CA VAL A 40 -15.26 0.57 13.89
C VAL A 40 -15.28 1.31 15.23
N ALA A 41 -16.40 1.26 15.95
CA ALA A 41 -16.52 1.91 17.26
C ALA A 41 -15.54 1.33 18.30
N ALA A 42 -15.38 -0.01 18.32
CA ALA A 42 -14.44 -0.68 19.22
C ALA A 42 -12.98 -0.32 18.90
N ILE A 43 -12.60 -0.33 17.62
CA ILE A 43 -11.26 0.08 17.17
C ILE A 43 -11.02 1.56 17.51
N GLY A 44 -12.01 2.43 17.27
CA GLY A 44 -11.89 3.86 17.56
C GLY A 44 -11.66 4.15 19.05
N ALA A 45 -12.36 3.44 19.94
CA ALA A 45 -12.16 3.58 21.39
C ALA A 45 -10.74 3.17 21.82
N GLU A 46 -10.22 2.07 21.25
CA GLU A 46 -8.87 1.60 21.56
C GLU A 46 -7.79 2.50 20.96
N ALA A 47 -7.99 2.98 19.74
CA ALA A 47 -7.13 3.96 19.08
C ALA A 47 -6.99 5.25 19.91
N GLU A 48 -8.11 5.76 20.46
CA GLU A 48 -8.11 6.93 21.34
C GLU A 48 -7.33 6.67 22.64
N ARG A 49 -7.53 5.49 23.25
CA ARG A 49 -6.77 5.09 24.45
C ARG A 49 -5.26 5.03 24.18
N MET A 50 -4.88 4.70 22.95
CA MET A 50 -3.49 4.56 22.51
C MET A 50 -2.87 5.87 21.98
N ASP A 51 -3.67 6.92 21.79
CA ASP A 51 -3.28 8.15 21.08
C ASP A 51 -2.58 7.84 19.74
N HIS A 52 -3.17 6.90 18.99
CA HIS A 52 -2.67 6.45 17.69
C HIS A 52 -3.82 5.90 16.85
N HIS A 53 -4.17 6.63 15.78
CA HIS A 53 -5.40 6.37 15.04
C HIS A 53 -5.14 5.68 13.70
N PRO A 54 -5.90 4.63 13.35
CA PRO A 54 -5.85 4.01 12.02
C PRO A 54 -6.78 4.73 11.03
N ASP A 55 -6.51 4.54 9.73
CA ASP A 55 -7.47 4.81 8.67
C ASP A 55 -8.49 3.65 8.61
N LEU A 56 -9.79 3.98 8.64
CA LEU A 56 -10.89 3.01 8.64
C LEU A 56 -11.82 3.26 7.45
N ASP A 57 -11.93 2.30 6.53
CA ASP A 57 -12.87 2.33 5.40
C ASP A 57 -13.95 1.26 5.55
N LEU A 58 -15.12 1.68 6.05
CA LEU A 58 -16.27 0.81 6.24
C LEU A 58 -17.10 0.71 4.97
N ARG A 59 -17.16 -0.49 4.41
CA ARG A 59 -18.01 -0.89 3.28
C ARG A 59 -19.12 -1.81 3.75
N TYR A 60 -20.10 -2.05 2.88
CA TYR A 60 -21.25 -2.91 3.20
C TYR A 60 -20.87 -4.31 3.73
N THR A 61 -19.82 -4.91 3.16
CA THR A 61 -19.43 -6.30 3.45
C THR A 61 -18.12 -6.45 4.23
N HIS A 62 -17.43 -5.34 4.49
CA HIS A 62 -16.12 -5.38 5.11
C HIS A 62 -15.68 -4.02 5.67
N LEU A 63 -14.72 -4.07 6.58
CA LEU A 63 -13.95 -2.93 7.06
C LEU A 63 -12.49 -3.12 6.65
N ASP A 64 -11.94 -2.18 5.90
CA ASP A 64 -10.50 -2.11 5.68
C ASP A 64 -9.86 -1.23 6.76
N VAL A 65 -8.78 -1.75 7.35
CA VAL A 65 -8.02 -1.06 8.39
C VAL A 65 -6.60 -0.87 7.87
N ARG A 66 -6.11 0.36 7.92
CA ARG A 66 -4.71 0.71 7.64
C ARG A 66 -4.13 1.48 8.82
N THR A 67 -2.92 1.14 9.26
CA THR A 67 -2.21 1.88 10.29
C THR A 67 -0.77 2.18 9.88
N TRP A 68 -0.37 3.44 10.11
CA TRP A 68 0.98 3.96 9.94
C TRP A 68 1.15 5.19 10.84
N SER A 69 2.40 5.51 11.17
CA SER A 69 2.71 6.70 11.97
C SER A 69 2.88 7.93 11.09
N HIS A 70 1.85 8.77 11.02
CA HIS A 70 1.78 9.96 10.16
C HIS A 70 2.91 10.97 10.39
N ASP A 71 3.29 11.16 11.66
CA ASP A 71 4.33 12.09 12.12
C ASP A 71 5.73 11.74 11.61
N VAL A 72 6.04 10.45 11.49
CA VAL A 72 7.34 9.95 11.00
C VAL A 72 7.27 9.31 9.62
N ARG A 73 6.08 9.21 9.03
CA ARG A 73 5.82 8.71 7.67
C ARG A 73 6.25 7.28 7.41
N GLY A 74 5.99 6.39 8.37
CA GLY A 74 6.24 4.97 8.20
C GLY A 74 5.59 4.14 9.30
N VAL A 75 5.76 2.82 9.22
CA VAL A 75 5.31 1.91 10.26
C VAL A 75 6.32 1.91 11.40
N THR A 76 5.83 1.96 12.62
CA THR A 76 6.61 1.93 13.85
C THR A 76 6.03 0.90 14.82
N GLY A 77 6.66 0.75 15.99
CA GLY A 77 6.07 -0.06 17.06
C GLY A 77 4.69 0.39 17.55
N ARG A 78 4.24 1.64 17.29
CA ARG A 78 2.87 2.08 17.62
C ARG A 78 1.85 1.32 16.76
N ASP A 79 2.15 1.24 15.47
CA ASP A 79 1.34 0.56 14.46
C ASP A 79 1.24 -0.94 14.73
N VAL A 80 2.36 -1.58 15.11
CA VAL A 80 2.39 -2.99 15.52
C VAL A 80 1.48 -3.24 16.74
N ARG A 81 1.53 -2.35 17.74
CA ARG A 81 0.66 -2.48 18.93
C ARG A 81 -0.81 -2.30 18.57
N LEU A 82 -1.14 -1.31 17.74
CA LEU A 82 -2.52 -1.08 17.31
C LEU A 82 -3.05 -2.24 16.46
N ALA A 83 -2.24 -2.77 15.54
CA ALA A 83 -2.59 -3.94 14.74
C ALA A 83 -2.93 -5.15 15.62
N ARG A 84 -2.16 -5.40 16.68
CA ARG A 84 -2.45 -6.46 17.66
C ARG A 84 -3.76 -6.20 18.43
N ALA A 85 -4.02 -4.96 18.83
CA ALA A 85 -5.25 -4.61 19.54
C ALA A 85 -6.49 -4.79 18.65
N VAL A 86 -6.41 -4.35 17.38
CA VAL A 86 -7.44 -4.61 16.37
C VAL A 86 -7.66 -6.11 16.17
N SER A 87 -6.58 -6.91 16.08
CA SER A 87 -6.71 -8.37 15.95
C SER A 87 -7.43 -9.02 17.14
N ALA A 88 -7.21 -8.53 18.36
CA ALA A 88 -7.92 -9.01 19.54
C ALA A 88 -9.41 -8.66 19.47
N ILE A 89 -9.76 -7.41 19.16
CA ILE A 89 -11.16 -6.96 18.98
C ILE A 89 -11.91 -7.83 17.97
N VAL A 90 -11.29 -8.11 16.83
CA VAL A 90 -11.88 -8.90 15.75
C VAL A 90 -12.07 -10.36 16.17
N THR A 91 -11.10 -10.92 16.88
CA THR A 91 -11.15 -12.30 17.40
C THR A 91 -12.24 -12.45 18.46
N ASP A 92 -12.34 -11.50 19.40
CA ASP A 92 -13.36 -11.50 20.46
C ASP A 92 -14.78 -11.37 19.88
N ALA A 93 -14.93 -10.70 18.75
CA ALA A 93 -16.19 -10.60 18.00
C ALA A 93 -16.49 -11.84 17.15
N GLY A 94 -15.62 -12.87 17.12
CA GLY A 94 -15.78 -14.07 16.30
C GLY A 94 -15.66 -13.81 14.79
N LEU A 95 -15.00 -12.72 14.40
CA LEU A 95 -14.76 -12.33 13.01
C LEU A 95 -13.36 -12.73 12.57
N THR A 96 -13.09 -12.63 11.26
CA THR A 96 -11.81 -12.99 10.67
C THR A 96 -11.13 -11.82 10.00
N LEU A 97 -9.81 -11.77 10.16
CA LEU A 97 -8.90 -10.92 9.41
C LEU A 97 -8.49 -11.62 8.12
N ALA A 98 -8.38 -10.85 7.04
CA ALA A 98 -7.85 -11.30 5.77
C ALA A 98 -6.93 -10.24 5.17
N HIS A 99 -5.76 -10.65 4.70
CA HIS A 99 -4.89 -9.83 3.87
C HIS A 99 -4.98 -10.20 2.38
N ALA A 100 -5.56 -11.37 2.07
CA ALA A 100 -5.75 -11.83 0.70
C ALA A 100 -6.64 -10.86 -0.11
N GLY A 101 -6.19 -10.52 -1.31
CA GLY A 101 -6.80 -9.60 -2.25
C GLY A 101 -6.56 -8.13 -1.94
N LEU A 102 -5.85 -7.78 -0.86
CA LEU A 102 -5.47 -6.39 -0.62
C LEU A 102 -4.34 -5.98 -1.57
N SER A 103 -4.46 -4.78 -2.11
CA SER A 103 -3.42 -4.18 -2.96
C SER A 103 -3.45 -2.67 -2.83
N ARG A 104 -2.30 -2.05 -3.02
CA ARG A 104 -2.21 -0.59 -3.17
C ARG A 104 -1.63 -0.29 -4.54
N LEU A 105 -2.31 0.59 -5.24
CA LEU A 105 -1.84 1.13 -6.50
C LEU A 105 -0.98 2.36 -6.24
N GLU A 106 0.18 2.35 -6.82
CA GLU A 106 1.06 3.49 -7.00
C GLU A 106 1.25 3.70 -8.51
N LEU A 107 1.30 4.95 -8.95
CA LEU A 107 1.53 5.29 -10.35
C LEU A 107 2.95 5.84 -10.51
N ALA A 108 3.74 5.15 -11.30
CA ALA A 108 5.06 5.61 -11.67
C ALA A 108 4.96 6.50 -12.93
N LEU A 109 5.54 7.69 -12.85
CA LEU A 109 5.75 8.55 -14.00
C LEU A 109 7.24 8.59 -14.35
N ASP A 110 7.57 8.00 -15.49
CA ASP A 110 8.91 8.02 -16.04
C ASP A 110 9.29 9.43 -16.51
N SER A 111 10.16 10.10 -15.76
CA SER A 111 10.62 11.45 -16.02
C SER A 111 12.15 11.53 -16.12
N PRO A 112 12.71 12.11 -17.20
CA PRO A 112 14.15 12.40 -17.28
C PRO A 112 14.62 13.44 -16.26
N ASP A 113 13.71 14.31 -15.85
CA ASP A 113 13.93 15.38 -14.88
C ASP A 113 12.62 15.63 -14.14
N PHE A 114 12.42 14.91 -13.04
CA PHE A 114 11.20 15.04 -12.27
C PHE A 114 11.07 16.41 -11.61
N ALA A 115 12.19 17.06 -11.25
CA ALA A 115 12.17 18.37 -10.61
C ALA A 115 11.49 19.43 -11.51
N ALA A 116 11.64 19.31 -12.83
CA ALA A 116 11.00 20.20 -13.80
C ALA A 116 9.47 20.02 -13.91
N VAL A 117 8.95 18.81 -13.68
CA VAL A 117 7.50 18.50 -13.84
C VAL A 117 6.75 18.42 -12.51
N LEU A 118 7.46 18.28 -11.39
CA LEU A 118 6.91 18.14 -10.05
C LEU A 118 5.96 19.29 -9.65
N PRO A 119 6.24 20.58 -9.93
CA PRO A 119 5.29 21.65 -9.61
C PRO A 119 3.94 21.51 -10.32
N PHE A 120 3.94 21.02 -11.57
CA PHE A 120 2.69 20.78 -12.32
C PHE A 120 1.85 19.69 -11.66
N TRP A 121 2.45 18.55 -11.33
CA TRP A 121 1.74 17.45 -10.70
C TRP A 121 1.26 17.77 -9.29
N ARG A 122 2.03 18.56 -8.53
CA ARG A 122 1.58 19.08 -7.22
C ARG A 122 0.29 19.88 -7.34
N ALA A 123 0.23 20.78 -8.32
CA ALA A 123 -0.94 21.62 -8.56
C ALA A 123 -2.15 20.79 -9.03
N VAL A 124 -1.96 19.92 -10.01
CA VAL A 124 -3.05 19.10 -10.58
C VAL A 124 -3.63 18.12 -9.56
N LEU A 125 -2.78 17.52 -8.73
CA LEU A 125 -3.21 16.56 -7.69
C LEU A 125 -3.59 17.25 -6.37
N ALA A 126 -3.55 18.58 -6.31
CA ALA A 126 -3.83 19.38 -5.10
C ALA A 126 -3.00 18.92 -3.87
N THR A 127 -1.75 18.51 -4.08
CA THR A 127 -0.82 18.05 -3.00
C THR A 127 0.09 19.17 -2.49
N GLU A 128 -0.30 20.42 -2.72
CA GLU A 128 0.48 21.64 -2.44
C GLU A 128 0.87 21.78 -0.96
N HIS A 129 0.08 21.22 -0.04
CA HIS A 129 0.33 21.22 1.41
C HIS A 129 1.31 20.14 1.89
N LEU A 130 1.87 19.35 0.98
CA LEU A 130 2.75 18.20 1.26
C LEU A 130 4.09 18.38 0.53
N ALA A 131 4.56 19.63 0.53
CA ALA A 131 5.83 20.02 -0.06
C ALA A 131 6.76 20.55 1.04
N GLY A 132 8.00 20.09 1.00
CA GLY A 132 9.06 20.47 1.91
C GLY A 132 10.27 19.53 1.76
N PRO A 133 11.43 19.88 2.33
CA PRO A 133 12.57 18.97 2.40
C PRO A 133 12.14 17.64 3.06
N GLY A 134 12.28 16.51 2.36
CA GLY A 134 11.94 15.18 2.87
C GLY A 134 10.81 14.42 2.16
N PHE A 135 10.20 14.97 1.10
CA PHE A 135 9.22 14.25 0.26
C PHE A 135 9.81 13.59 -1.00
N GLY A 136 11.11 13.76 -1.26
CA GLY A 136 11.81 13.09 -2.35
C GLY A 136 11.16 13.26 -3.73
N ASP A 137 10.96 12.12 -4.39
CA ASP A 137 10.41 11.89 -5.72
C ASP A 137 8.98 11.33 -5.68
N GLU A 138 8.22 11.59 -4.61
CA GLU A 138 6.85 11.09 -4.44
C GLU A 138 5.84 12.19 -4.11
N LEU A 139 4.61 12.01 -4.59
CA LEU A 139 3.41 12.78 -4.23
C LEU A 139 2.38 11.83 -3.64
N ARG A 140 2.07 12.01 -2.36
CA ARG A 140 1.11 11.19 -1.62
C ARG A 140 -0.12 12.00 -1.27
N ASP A 141 -1.31 11.44 -1.45
CA ASP A 141 -2.54 11.99 -0.89
C ASP A 141 -2.73 11.47 0.55
N PRO A 142 -2.72 12.32 1.59
CA PRO A 142 -2.89 11.92 2.98
C PRO A 142 -4.28 11.37 3.26
N ALA A 143 -5.29 11.79 2.48
CA ALA A 143 -6.64 11.24 2.58
C ALA A 143 -6.74 9.85 1.92
N GLY A 144 -5.72 9.44 1.15
CA GLY A 144 -5.65 8.15 0.49
C GLY A 144 -6.73 7.93 -0.59
N LEU A 145 -7.32 9.01 -1.11
CA LEU A 145 -8.31 8.96 -2.19
C LEU A 145 -7.63 8.84 -3.56
N LEU A 146 -6.47 9.48 -3.72
CA LEU A 146 -5.63 9.35 -4.91
C LEU A 146 -4.49 8.34 -4.68
N PRO A 147 -4.08 7.58 -5.71
CA PRO A 147 -2.86 6.78 -5.63
C PRO A 147 -1.64 7.68 -5.43
N THR A 148 -0.60 7.15 -4.80
CA THR A 148 0.72 7.80 -4.81
C THR A 148 1.19 7.94 -6.25
N VAL A 149 1.76 9.09 -6.59
CA VAL A 149 2.52 9.28 -7.83
C VAL A 149 3.99 9.41 -7.48
N TRP A 150 4.83 8.53 -7.99
CA TRP A 150 6.28 8.64 -7.86
C TRP A 150 6.95 8.83 -9.21
N PHE A 151 8.14 9.41 -9.22
CA PHE A 151 8.84 9.76 -10.45
C PHE A 151 10.06 8.85 -10.65
N GLN A 152 9.95 7.93 -11.60
CA GLN A 152 11.09 7.10 -12.01
C GLN A 152 12.01 7.91 -12.93
N GLN A 153 13.30 7.95 -12.60
CA GLN A 153 14.29 8.55 -13.49
C GLN A 153 14.37 7.76 -14.80
N SER A 154 14.21 8.43 -15.94
CA SER A 154 14.14 7.78 -17.25
C SER A 154 15.02 8.44 -18.33
N GLY A 155 15.16 7.77 -19.47
CA GLY A 155 15.69 8.37 -20.70
C GLY A 155 14.68 9.30 -21.40
N ARG A 156 15.12 9.95 -22.49
CA ARG A 156 14.30 10.88 -23.31
C ARG A 156 13.78 10.28 -24.63
N GLU A 157 14.13 9.05 -24.94
CA GLU A 157 13.80 8.41 -26.21
C GLU A 157 12.32 8.02 -26.28
N GLU A 158 11.70 8.18 -27.46
CA GLU A 158 10.30 7.88 -27.74
C GLU A 158 10.18 6.97 -28.98
N PRO A 159 9.15 6.11 -29.08
CA PRO A 159 8.03 5.98 -28.15
C PRO A 159 8.40 5.15 -26.90
N ARG A 160 7.99 5.63 -25.72
CA ARG A 160 8.07 4.86 -24.48
C ARG A 160 6.76 4.96 -23.69
N GLN A 161 6.47 3.91 -22.94
CA GLN A 161 5.45 4.00 -21.89
C GLN A 161 5.94 5.03 -20.86
N ARG A 162 5.11 6.04 -20.57
CA ARG A 162 5.45 7.10 -19.60
C ARG A 162 4.87 6.84 -18.22
N TRP A 163 3.75 6.15 -18.18
CA TRP A 163 3.05 5.79 -16.97
C TRP A 163 3.05 4.30 -16.82
N HIS A 164 3.39 3.78 -15.66
CA HIS A 164 3.14 2.38 -15.36
C HIS A 164 2.54 2.22 -13.95
N PRO A 165 1.61 1.27 -13.76
CA PRO A 165 1.08 0.95 -12.45
C PRO A 165 2.10 0.10 -11.67
N ASP A 166 2.33 0.46 -10.42
CA ASP A 166 3.01 -0.36 -9.43
C ASP A 166 1.96 -0.90 -8.45
N VAL A 167 1.68 -2.20 -8.54
CA VAL A 167 0.68 -2.87 -7.70
C VAL A 167 1.39 -3.55 -6.55
N TRP A 168 1.30 -2.93 -5.38
CA TRP A 168 1.84 -3.46 -4.13
C TRP A 168 0.94 -4.55 -3.58
N VAL A 169 1.50 -5.75 -3.37
CA VAL A 169 0.79 -6.94 -2.94
C VAL A 169 1.51 -7.65 -1.79
N ASP A 170 0.78 -8.52 -1.09
CA ASP A 170 1.41 -9.45 -0.17
C ASP A 170 2.35 -10.39 -0.95
N PRO A 171 3.58 -10.66 -0.47
CA PRO A 171 4.49 -11.58 -1.13
C PRO A 171 3.89 -12.95 -1.46
N ALA A 172 2.98 -13.46 -0.62
CA ALA A 172 2.33 -14.75 -0.83
C ALA A 172 1.41 -14.76 -2.08
N GLU A 173 0.97 -13.60 -2.56
CA GLU A 173 0.08 -13.50 -3.71
C GLU A 173 0.81 -13.39 -5.05
N VAL A 174 2.12 -13.10 -5.03
CA VAL A 174 2.90 -12.89 -6.25
C VAL A 174 2.83 -14.08 -7.20
N PRO A 175 3.10 -15.34 -6.78
CA PRO A 175 3.13 -16.47 -7.71
C PRO A 175 1.79 -16.66 -8.44
N ALA A 176 0.69 -16.64 -7.68
CA ALA A 176 -0.66 -16.83 -8.24
C ALA A 176 -1.05 -15.68 -9.20
N ARG A 177 -0.65 -14.44 -8.91
CA ARG A 177 -0.93 -13.29 -9.79
C ARG A 177 -0.08 -13.31 -11.07
N LEU A 178 1.19 -13.71 -10.98
CA LEU A 178 2.05 -13.91 -12.15
C LEU A 178 1.47 -14.99 -13.07
N ASP A 179 1.14 -16.16 -12.51
CA ASP A 179 0.57 -17.28 -13.26
C ASP A 179 -0.74 -16.89 -13.93
N ALA A 180 -1.63 -16.20 -13.21
CA ALA A 180 -2.90 -15.73 -13.76
C ALA A 180 -2.72 -14.71 -14.89
N ALA A 181 -1.78 -13.76 -14.75
CA ALA A 181 -1.49 -12.77 -15.77
C ALA A 181 -0.93 -13.40 -17.04
N VAL A 182 0.00 -14.34 -16.91
CA VAL A 182 0.56 -15.08 -18.05
C VAL A 182 -0.50 -15.97 -18.71
N ALA A 183 -1.32 -16.67 -17.93
CA ALA A 183 -2.43 -17.47 -18.44
C ALA A 183 -3.47 -16.63 -19.19
N ALA A 184 -3.62 -15.35 -18.85
CA ALA A 184 -4.48 -14.39 -19.54
C ALA A 184 -3.86 -13.81 -20.83
N GLY A 185 -2.68 -14.27 -21.24
CA GLY A 185 -1.96 -13.79 -22.44
C GLY A 185 -0.92 -12.71 -22.17
N GLY A 186 -0.69 -12.37 -20.89
CA GLY A 186 0.40 -11.47 -20.51
C GLY A 186 1.77 -12.13 -20.61
N THR A 187 2.82 -11.31 -20.51
CA THR A 187 4.22 -11.74 -20.54
C THR A 187 4.94 -11.26 -19.30
N LEU A 188 5.71 -12.13 -18.64
CA LEU A 188 6.72 -11.73 -17.67
C LEU A 188 7.90 -11.12 -18.43
N VAL A 189 7.98 -9.79 -18.42
CA VAL A 189 9.01 -9.02 -19.13
C VAL A 189 10.33 -9.06 -18.39
N SER A 190 10.31 -8.99 -17.06
CA SER A 190 11.53 -9.05 -16.24
C SER A 190 11.20 -9.49 -14.81
N ASP A 191 12.06 -10.34 -14.25
CA ASP A 191 12.10 -10.73 -12.84
C ASP A 191 13.47 -10.41 -12.19
N GLU A 192 14.32 -9.64 -12.86
CA GLU A 192 15.69 -9.35 -12.41
C GLU A 192 15.73 -8.63 -11.05
N ALA A 193 14.69 -7.86 -10.74
CA ALA A 193 14.53 -7.12 -9.50
C ALA A 193 13.78 -7.91 -8.40
N ALA A 194 13.45 -9.19 -8.63
CA ALA A 194 12.80 -10.01 -7.62
C ALA A 194 13.70 -10.17 -6.38
N PRO A 195 13.14 -10.14 -5.15
CA PRO A 195 11.71 -10.13 -4.84
C PRO A 195 11.10 -8.72 -4.70
N HIS A 196 11.82 -7.65 -5.07
CA HIS A 196 11.34 -6.29 -4.87
C HIS A 196 10.16 -5.99 -5.78
N PHE A 197 10.27 -6.41 -7.05
CA PHE A 197 9.19 -6.35 -8.03
C PHE A 197 9.45 -7.25 -9.26
N TRP A 198 8.39 -7.50 -10.01
CA TRP A 198 8.37 -8.16 -11.32
C TRP A 198 7.68 -7.25 -12.33
N VAL A 199 8.16 -7.22 -13.57
CA VAL A 199 7.56 -6.45 -14.66
C VAL A 199 6.77 -7.39 -15.56
N LEU A 200 5.46 -7.14 -15.66
CA LEU A 200 4.57 -7.81 -16.61
C LEU A 200 4.24 -6.87 -17.76
N ALA A 201 3.84 -7.42 -18.90
CA ALA A 201 3.15 -6.70 -19.97
C ALA A 201 1.86 -7.42 -20.34
N ASP A 202 0.81 -6.65 -20.64
CA ASP A 202 -0.40 -7.17 -21.29
C ASP A 202 -0.12 -7.51 -22.79
N PRO A 203 -1.10 -8.08 -23.53
CA PRO A 203 -0.92 -8.41 -24.94
C PRO A 203 -0.58 -7.24 -25.86
N ASP A 204 -0.90 -6.01 -25.46
CA ASP A 204 -0.61 -4.78 -26.23
C ASP A 204 0.75 -4.17 -25.85
N GLY A 205 1.45 -4.76 -24.88
CA GLY A 205 2.75 -4.32 -24.41
C GLY A 205 2.70 -3.27 -23.29
N ASN A 206 1.52 -2.97 -22.72
CA ASN A 206 1.41 -2.08 -21.57
C ASN A 206 1.96 -2.77 -20.32
N ARG A 207 2.93 -2.13 -19.68
CA ARG A 207 3.67 -2.67 -18.54
C ARG A 207 3.03 -2.31 -17.20
N VAL A 208 3.17 -3.23 -16.25
CA VAL A 208 2.77 -3.09 -14.84
C VAL A 208 3.78 -3.81 -13.97
N CYS A 209 4.11 -3.24 -12.82
CA CYS A 209 4.95 -3.92 -11.83
C CYS A 209 4.07 -4.57 -10.75
N LEU A 210 4.38 -5.81 -10.38
CA LEU A 210 3.94 -6.40 -9.12
C LEU A 210 5.03 -6.15 -8.09
N CYS A 211 4.74 -5.39 -7.04
CA CYS A 211 5.71 -4.91 -6.06
C CYS A 211 5.50 -5.56 -4.69
N THR A 212 6.59 -5.83 -3.97
CA THR A 212 6.53 -6.24 -2.56
C THR A 212 7.49 -5.43 -1.71
N TRP A 213 7.33 -5.54 -0.39
CA TRP A 213 8.26 -4.96 0.59
C TRP A 213 9.60 -5.69 0.68
N GLN A 214 9.72 -6.90 0.11
CA GLN A 214 10.88 -7.76 0.33
C GLN A 214 12.13 -7.18 -0.35
N GLY A 215 13.27 -7.25 0.36
CA GLY A 215 14.59 -6.82 -0.12
C GLY A 215 14.83 -5.30 -0.16
N ARG A 216 13.91 -4.50 0.38
CA ARG A 216 13.97 -3.03 0.41
C ARG A 216 14.44 -2.46 1.75
N ASP A 217 15.38 -3.13 2.43
CA ASP A 217 15.91 -2.72 3.75
C ASP A 217 16.74 -1.42 3.70
#